data_AF-A0A0R2HM16-F1
#
_entry.id   AF-A0A0R2HM16-F1
#
_cell.length_a   1.000
_cell.length_b   1.000
_cell.length_c   1.000
_cell.angle_alpha   90.00
_cell.angle_beta   90.00
_cell.angle_gamma   90.00
#
_symmetry.space_group_name_H-M   'P 1'
#
loop_
_entity.id
_entity.type
_entity.pdbx_description
1 polymer ?
#
loop_
_entity_poly.entity_id
_entity_poly.type
_entity_poly.pdbx_seq_one_letter_code
_entity_poly.pdbx_strand_id
1 'polypeptide(L)'
;MSSLINQEIYKLCHKKTVQFTPLVLFLAMLVVGIITKNGSDNRFYIEAGYAGFQWITIILIIECASMVAMEFQYGTIKHLIYESNNRMKIYLSKLLTMFLYDVLLHIFTLVFTIVIKYLTVGTNVSFSQNYLYHASLFQNLFTNTLVDFLGSLIIVSSVFMMASLMNSSAIAIAVGIGFIFIGEGLSSALISALIKKIPLIKWNPFNMLNIANQWSNPDYFSTTHLTQTQLINGNILYTLIFIVMSFLFFRKKRV
;
A
#
# COMPACT_ATOMS: atom_id res chain seq x y z
N MET A 1 19.09 -10.07 -15.05
CA MET A 1 18.21 -9.40 -14.06
C MET A 1 17.27 -8.44 -14.76
N SER A 2 17.80 -7.50 -15.56
CA SER A 2 16.98 -6.62 -16.41
C SER A 2 15.97 -7.38 -17.30
N SER A 3 16.37 -8.50 -17.93
CA SER A 3 15.46 -9.33 -18.72
C SER A 3 14.24 -9.87 -17.94
N LEU A 4 14.45 -10.36 -16.71
CA LEU A 4 13.37 -10.87 -15.85
C LEU A 4 12.43 -9.74 -15.39
N ILE A 5 12.98 -8.56 -15.09
CA ILE A 5 12.18 -7.39 -14.72
C ILE A 5 11.31 -6.98 -15.92
N ASN A 6 11.87 -6.91 -17.13
CA ASN A 6 11.12 -6.58 -18.33
C ASN A 6 10.02 -7.61 -18.62
N GLN A 7 10.28 -8.90 -18.39
CA GLN A 7 9.27 -9.96 -18.52
C GLN A 7 8.13 -9.77 -17.51
N GLU A 8 8.43 -9.49 -16.24
CA GLU A 8 7.41 -9.28 -15.21
C GLU A 8 6.59 -8.00 -15.45
N ILE A 9 7.23 -6.90 -15.86
CA ILE A 9 6.55 -5.67 -16.29
C ILE A 9 5.65 -5.95 -17.49
N TYR A 10 6.15 -6.68 -18.49
CA TYR A 10 5.37 -7.04 -19.67
C TYR A 10 4.11 -7.84 -19.29
N LYS A 11 4.25 -8.87 -18.44
CA LYS A 11 3.10 -9.64 -17.91
C LYS A 11 2.10 -8.74 -17.21
N LEU A 12 2.57 -7.83 -16.36
CA LEU A 12 1.73 -6.92 -15.59
C LEU A 12 0.96 -5.97 -16.52
N CYS A 13 1.62 -5.31 -17.47
CA CYS A 13 1.01 -4.36 -18.40
C CYS A 13 -0.01 -5.00 -19.36
N HIS A 14 0.11 -6.29 -19.66
CA HIS A 14 -0.83 -7.02 -20.53
C HIS A 14 -1.97 -7.70 -19.77
N LYS A 15 -1.94 -7.66 -18.43
CA LYS A 15 -3.04 -8.16 -17.61
C LYS A 15 -4.22 -7.20 -17.71
N LYS A 16 -5.38 -7.69 -18.15
CA LYS A 16 -6.59 -6.87 -18.31
C LYS A 16 -6.95 -6.08 -17.05
N THR A 17 -6.80 -6.69 -15.87
CA THR A 17 -7.09 -6.01 -14.58
C THR A 17 -6.26 -4.73 -14.43
N VAL A 18 -4.96 -4.80 -14.73
CA VAL A 18 -4.01 -3.70 -14.61
C VAL A 18 -4.27 -2.60 -15.65
N GLN A 19 -4.69 -2.96 -16.86
CA GLN A 19 -5.03 -1.98 -17.89
C GLN A 19 -6.26 -1.14 -17.53
N PHE A 20 -7.26 -1.75 -16.88
CA PHE A 20 -8.44 -1.04 -16.41
C PHE A 20 -8.24 -0.32 -15.06
N THR A 21 -7.17 -0.65 -14.31
CA THR A 21 -6.88 -0.04 -13.00
C THR A 21 -6.94 1.49 -12.99
N PRO A 22 -6.28 2.23 -13.91
CA PRO A 22 -6.28 3.69 -13.84
C PRO A 22 -7.68 4.27 -14.03
N LEU A 23 -8.49 3.66 -14.91
CA LEU A 23 -9.87 4.06 -15.13
C LEU A 23 -10.73 3.82 -13.88
N VAL A 24 -10.64 2.63 -13.29
CA VAL A 24 -11.39 2.27 -12.08
C VAL A 24 -10.99 3.17 -10.91
N LEU A 25 -9.69 3.42 -10.72
CA LEU A 25 -9.16 4.30 -9.70
C LEU A 25 -9.69 5.74 -9.87
N PHE A 26 -9.60 6.29 -11.09
CA PHE A 26 -10.11 7.62 -11.39
C PHE A 26 -11.61 7.75 -11.12
N LEU A 27 -12.42 6.77 -11.55
CA LEU A 27 -13.86 6.78 -11.31
C LEU A 27 -14.19 6.71 -9.81
N ALA A 28 -13.50 5.84 -9.06
CA ALA A 28 -13.70 5.73 -7.62
C ALA A 28 -13.39 7.04 -6.87
N MET A 29 -12.28 7.68 -7.22
CA MET A 29 -11.89 8.99 -6.68
C MET A 29 -12.88 10.09 -7.10
N LEU A 30 -13.35 10.07 -8.35
CA LEU A 30 -14.29 11.07 -8.87
C LEU A 30 -15.65 11.01 -8.17
N VAL A 31 -16.13 9.81 -7.81
CA VAL A 31 -17.35 9.65 -7.00
C VAL A 31 -17.20 10.37 -5.65
N VAL A 32 -16.09 10.17 -4.94
CA VAL A 32 -15.81 10.85 -3.66
C VAL A 32 -15.68 12.35 -3.87
N GLY A 33 -15.00 12.80 -4.94
CA GLY A 33 -14.88 14.21 -5.28
C GLY A 33 -16.23 14.89 -5.54
N ILE A 34 -17.17 14.24 -6.22
CA ILE A 34 -18.50 14.78 -6.48
C ILE A 34 -19.32 14.88 -5.19
N ILE A 35 -19.30 13.84 -4.35
CA ILE A 35 -20.03 13.81 -3.07
C ILE A 35 -19.53 14.93 -2.16
N THR A 36 -18.21 15.14 -2.14
CA THR A 36 -17.58 16.06 -1.20
C THR A 36 -17.56 17.49 -1.72
N LYS A 37 -17.78 17.78 -3.02
CA LYS A 37 -17.55 19.11 -3.63
C LYS A 37 -18.11 20.35 -2.89
N ASN A 38 -19.20 20.22 -2.13
CA ASN A 38 -19.86 21.32 -1.42
C ASN A 38 -19.66 21.27 0.11
N GLY A 39 -18.90 20.31 0.62
CA GLY A 39 -18.64 20.16 2.04
C GLY A 39 -17.71 21.25 2.60
N SER A 40 -17.73 21.44 3.91
CA SER A 40 -16.71 22.22 4.62
C SER A 40 -15.33 21.55 4.59
N ASP A 41 -15.32 20.23 4.39
CA ASP A 41 -14.17 19.36 4.60
C ASP A 41 -13.42 19.04 3.30
N ASN A 42 -13.69 19.78 2.21
CA ASN A 42 -13.10 19.53 0.90
C ASN A 42 -11.57 19.49 0.92
N ARG A 43 -10.96 20.29 1.81
CA ARG A 43 -9.50 20.34 1.99
C ARG A 43 -8.94 19.01 2.48
N PHE A 44 -9.63 18.37 3.43
CA PHE A 44 -9.27 17.04 3.93
C PHE A 44 -9.35 16.00 2.81
N TYR A 45 -10.43 16.00 2.04
CA TYR A 45 -10.57 15.04 0.93
C TYR A 45 -9.55 15.28 -0.20
N ILE A 46 -9.17 16.53 -0.48
CA ILE A 46 -8.10 16.82 -1.43
C ILE A 46 -6.76 16.30 -0.91
N GLU A 47 -6.43 16.55 0.35
CA GLU A 47 -5.19 16.05 0.97
C GLU A 47 -5.14 14.52 1.03
N ALA A 48 -6.27 13.88 1.35
CA ALA A 48 -6.43 12.43 1.40
C ALA A 48 -6.62 11.78 0.01
N GLY A 49 -6.36 12.53 -1.07
CA GLY A 49 -6.43 12.03 -2.45
C GLY A 49 -7.80 11.46 -2.83
N TYR A 50 -8.89 12.02 -2.31
CA TYR A 50 -10.27 11.55 -2.51
C TYR A 50 -10.46 10.04 -2.27
N ALA A 51 -9.84 9.53 -1.19
CA ALA A 51 -9.79 8.11 -0.83
C ALA A 51 -9.02 7.21 -1.82
N GLY A 52 -8.30 7.79 -2.79
CA GLY A 52 -7.48 7.06 -3.78
C GLY A 52 -6.43 6.16 -3.13
N PHE A 53 -5.84 6.57 -2.02
CA PHE A 53 -4.88 5.79 -1.22
C PHE A 53 -5.45 4.43 -0.77
N GLN A 54 -6.68 4.41 -0.26
CA GLN A 54 -7.34 3.16 0.15
C GLN A 54 -7.64 2.25 -1.06
N TRP A 55 -8.07 2.84 -2.19
CA TRP A 55 -8.32 2.08 -3.41
C TRP A 55 -7.05 1.47 -3.99
N ILE A 56 -5.95 2.24 -4.07
CA ILE A 56 -4.64 1.75 -4.49
C ILE A 56 -4.22 0.57 -3.62
N THR A 57 -4.37 0.70 -2.31
CA THR A 57 -3.95 -0.33 -1.38
C THR A 57 -4.67 -1.67 -1.64
N ILE A 58 -5.98 -1.65 -1.89
CA ILE A 58 -6.75 -2.84 -2.27
C ILE A 58 -6.25 -3.43 -3.60
N ILE A 59 -6.03 -2.59 -4.60
CA ILE A 59 -5.49 -3.00 -5.90
C ILE A 59 -4.11 -3.66 -5.74
N LEU A 60 -3.24 -3.09 -4.92
CA LEU A 60 -1.90 -3.61 -4.65
C LEU A 60 -1.95 -4.99 -3.99
N ILE A 61 -2.84 -5.20 -3.02
CA ILE A 61 -3.02 -6.53 -2.40
C ILE A 61 -3.38 -7.55 -3.47
N ILE A 62 -4.38 -7.26 -4.30
CA ILE A 62 -4.89 -8.18 -5.32
C ILE A 62 -3.79 -8.52 -6.32
N GLU A 63 -3.11 -7.49 -6.85
CA GLU A 63 -2.07 -7.67 -7.86
C GLU A 63 -0.84 -8.39 -7.27
N CYS A 64 -0.37 -7.97 -6.08
CA CYS A 64 0.74 -8.61 -5.37
C CYS A 64 0.49 -10.09 -5.09
N ALA A 65 -0.66 -10.42 -4.50
CA ALA A 65 -1.04 -11.79 -4.19
C ALA A 65 -1.14 -12.65 -5.46
N SER A 66 -1.74 -12.10 -6.52
CA SER A 66 -1.89 -12.81 -7.79
C SER A 66 -0.54 -13.07 -8.47
N MET A 67 0.38 -12.09 -8.48
CA MET A 67 1.68 -12.18 -9.15
C MET A 67 2.56 -13.32 -8.59
N VAL A 68 2.46 -13.58 -7.29
CA VAL A 68 3.23 -14.63 -6.62
C VAL A 68 2.47 -15.95 -6.60
N ALA A 69 1.22 -15.96 -6.12
CA ALA A 69 0.51 -17.20 -5.86
C ALA A 69 0.08 -17.93 -7.14
N MET A 70 -0.26 -17.22 -8.22
CA MET A 70 -0.65 -17.86 -9.49
C MET A 70 0.49 -18.66 -10.11
N GLU A 71 1.74 -18.25 -9.91
CA GLU A 71 2.92 -18.97 -10.44
C GLU A 71 3.09 -20.35 -9.80
N PHE A 72 2.74 -20.46 -8.51
CA PHE A 72 2.73 -21.74 -7.80
C PHE A 72 1.47 -22.54 -8.10
N GLN A 73 0.32 -21.88 -8.17
CA GLN A 73 -0.99 -22.51 -8.43
C GLN A 73 -1.02 -23.21 -9.80
N TYR A 74 -0.47 -22.57 -10.84
CA TYR A 74 -0.43 -23.12 -12.21
C TYR A 74 0.89 -23.83 -12.55
N GLY A 75 1.84 -23.91 -11.61
CA GLY A 75 3.11 -24.60 -11.81
C GLY A 75 4.08 -23.91 -12.79
N THR A 76 3.78 -22.70 -13.28
CA THR A 76 4.64 -21.92 -14.19
C THR A 76 5.96 -21.51 -13.55
N ILE A 77 6.04 -21.54 -12.21
CA ILE A 77 7.28 -21.35 -11.46
C ILE A 77 8.38 -22.36 -11.83
N LYS A 78 8.03 -23.58 -12.28
CA LYS A 78 9.00 -24.60 -12.76
C LYS A 78 9.80 -24.08 -13.94
N HIS A 79 9.09 -23.52 -14.92
CA HIS A 79 9.69 -22.98 -16.12
C HIS A 79 10.62 -21.80 -15.79
N LEU A 80 10.16 -20.87 -14.95
CA LEU A 80 10.96 -19.72 -14.51
C LEU A 80 12.25 -20.12 -13.79
N ILE A 81 12.18 -21.14 -12.92
CA ILE A 81 13.36 -21.64 -12.21
C ILE A 81 14.35 -22.28 -13.18
N TYR A 82 13.86 -23.06 -14.15
CA TYR A 82 14.70 -23.68 -15.17
C TYR A 82 15.42 -22.62 -16.04
N GLU A 83 14.70 -21.60 -16.49
CA GLU A 83 15.24 -20.55 -17.36
C GLU A 83 16.22 -19.61 -16.64
N SER A 84 15.90 -19.19 -15.41
CA SER A 84 16.70 -18.19 -14.69
C SER A 84 17.85 -18.77 -13.86
N ASN A 85 17.79 -20.07 -13.55
CA ASN A 85 18.71 -20.83 -12.68
C ASN A 85 18.96 -20.19 -11.29
N ASN A 86 18.15 -19.23 -10.85
CA ASN A 86 18.33 -18.56 -9.56
C ASN A 86 17.00 -18.01 -9.00
N ARG A 87 16.50 -18.65 -7.93
CA ARG A 87 15.25 -18.26 -7.24
C ARG A 87 15.27 -16.84 -6.68
N MET A 88 16.44 -16.32 -6.26
CA MET A 88 16.57 -14.96 -5.76
C MET A 88 16.34 -13.92 -6.86
N LYS A 89 16.80 -14.20 -8.09
CA LYS A 89 16.58 -13.30 -9.23
C LYS A 89 15.10 -13.21 -9.60
N ILE A 90 14.38 -14.34 -9.59
CA ILE A 90 12.91 -14.35 -9.83
C ILE A 90 12.18 -13.57 -8.73
N TYR A 91 12.55 -13.82 -7.47
CA TYR A 91 11.94 -13.15 -6.33
C TYR A 91 12.13 -11.63 -6.39
N LEU A 92 13.38 -11.18 -6.58
CA LEU A 92 13.71 -9.76 -6.65
C LEU A 92 13.08 -9.08 -7.87
N SER A 93 12.92 -9.76 -9.01
CA SER A 93 12.28 -9.16 -10.19
C SER A 93 10.80 -8.90 -9.95
N LYS A 94 10.10 -9.84 -9.28
CA LYS A 94 8.70 -9.66 -8.90
C LYS A 94 8.53 -8.55 -7.86
N LEU A 95 9.38 -8.54 -6.83
CA LEU A 95 9.35 -7.49 -5.81
C LEU A 95 9.60 -6.10 -6.40
N LEU A 96 10.59 -5.96 -7.28
CA LEU A 96 10.88 -4.68 -7.92
C LEU A 96 9.77 -4.24 -8.89
N THR A 97 9.17 -5.19 -9.62
CA THR A 97 8.02 -4.89 -10.50
C THR A 97 6.83 -4.38 -9.68
N MET A 98 6.54 -5.01 -8.54
CA MET A 98 5.50 -4.55 -7.63
C MET A 98 5.80 -3.18 -7.01
N PHE A 99 7.06 -2.93 -6.63
CA PHE A 99 7.49 -1.63 -6.13
C PHE A 99 7.29 -0.52 -7.17
N LEU A 100 7.68 -0.76 -8.42
CA LEU A 100 7.48 0.21 -9.51
C LEU A 100 6.00 0.44 -9.80
N TYR A 101 5.19 -0.62 -9.72
CA TYR A 101 3.73 -0.50 -9.90
C TYR A 101 3.09 0.32 -8.78
N ASP A 102 3.54 0.13 -7.53
CA ASP A 102 3.10 0.93 -6.38
C ASP A 102 3.42 2.42 -6.55
N VAL A 103 4.66 2.74 -6.93
CA VAL A 103 5.06 4.13 -7.26
C VAL A 103 4.18 4.72 -8.35
N LEU A 104 3.91 3.96 -9.42
CA LEU A 104 3.09 4.40 -10.54
C LEU A 104 1.63 4.69 -10.12
N LEU A 105 1.04 3.85 -9.27
CA LEU A 105 -0.31 4.07 -8.76
C LEU A 105 -0.39 5.34 -7.90
N HIS A 106 0.60 5.58 -7.03
CA HIS A 106 0.67 6.81 -6.24
C HIS A 106 0.81 8.07 -7.11
N ILE A 107 1.60 7.99 -8.20
CA ILE A 107 1.70 9.08 -9.19
C ILE A 107 0.32 9.32 -9.85
N PHE A 108 -0.41 8.26 -10.23
CA PHE A 108 -1.75 8.41 -10.77
C PHE A 108 -2.71 9.06 -9.78
N THR A 109 -2.68 8.67 -8.50
CA THR A 109 -3.53 9.32 -7.49
C THR A 109 -3.20 10.80 -7.31
N LEU A 110 -1.93 11.20 -7.33
CA LEU A 110 -1.57 12.62 -7.33
C LEU A 110 -2.16 13.38 -8.53
N VAL A 111 -1.95 12.84 -9.74
CA VAL A 111 -2.44 13.47 -10.98
C VAL A 111 -3.97 13.54 -10.99
N PHE A 112 -4.65 12.44 -10.65
CA PHE A 112 -6.10 12.37 -10.60
C PHE A 112 -6.69 13.28 -9.53
N THR A 113 -6.05 13.40 -8.37
CA THR A 113 -6.49 14.34 -7.31
C THR A 113 -6.47 15.77 -7.82
N ILE A 114 -5.41 16.18 -8.53
CA ILE A 114 -5.31 17.51 -9.13
C ILE A 114 -6.44 17.72 -10.15
N VAL A 115 -6.63 16.77 -11.07
CA VAL A 115 -7.69 16.83 -12.10
C VAL A 115 -9.09 16.93 -11.46
N ILE A 116 -9.41 16.04 -10.53
CA ILE A 116 -10.71 15.98 -9.87
C ILE A 116 -10.96 17.25 -9.06
N LYS A 117 -9.96 17.77 -8.34
CA LYS A 117 -10.07 19.03 -7.60
C LYS A 117 -10.51 20.17 -8.51
N TYR A 118 -9.92 20.29 -9.71
CA TYR A 118 -10.31 21.33 -10.66
C TYR A 118 -11.70 21.11 -11.25
N LEU A 119 -12.12 19.86 -11.45
CA LEU A 119 -13.46 19.52 -11.94
C LEU A 119 -14.56 19.75 -10.90
N THR A 120 -14.30 19.56 -9.61
CA THR A 120 -15.34 19.55 -8.55
C THR A 120 -15.39 20.86 -7.77
N VAL A 121 -14.27 21.30 -7.21
CA VAL A 121 -14.17 22.47 -6.32
C VAL A 121 -13.66 23.71 -7.08
N GLY A 122 -13.07 23.51 -8.26
CA GLY A 122 -12.60 24.60 -9.12
C GLY A 122 -11.52 25.45 -8.45
N THR A 123 -11.66 26.77 -8.54
CA THR A 123 -10.70 27.76 -7.98
C THR A 123 -11.02 28.16 -6.54
N ASN A 124 -12.12 27.67 -5.95
CA ASN A 124 -12.55 28.04 -4.60
C ASN A 124 -11.52 27.65 -3.52
N VAL A 125 -10.74 26.61 -3.78
CA VAL A 125 -9.69 26.10 -2.90
C VAL A 125 -8.35 26.23 -3.63
N SER A 126 -7.48 27.13 -3.18
CA SER A 126 -6.14 27.29 -3.75
C SER A 126 -5.17 26.22 -3.21
N PHE A 127 -4.29 25.69 -4.05
CA PHE A 127 -3.26 24.76 -3.59
C PHE A 127 -2.18 25.42 -2.71
N SER A 128 -1.99 26.74 -2.86
CA SER A 128 -1.03 27.53 -2.09
C SER A 128 -1.57 27.98 -0.73
N GLN A 129 -2.85 27.73 -0.43
CA GLN A 129 -3.42 28.10 0.86
C GLN A 129 -2.80 27.26 1.97
N ASN A 130 -2.58 27.87 3.14
CA ASN A 130 -2.13 27.15 4.32
C ASN A 130 -3.23 26.23 4.85
N TYR A 131 -2.86 25.00 5.18
CA TYR A 131 -3.76 24.00 5.74
C TYR A 131 -3.16 23.42 7.04
N LEU A 132 -2.85 22.12 7.08
CA LEU A 132 -2.19 21.48 8.22
C LEU A 132 -0.71 21.87 8.29
N TYR A 133 -0.19 21.90 9.52
CA TYR A 133 1.23 22.15 9.83
C TYR A 133 1.81 23.45 9.24
N HIS A 134 0.98 24.47 9.02
CA HIS A 134 1.35 25.71 8.32
C HIS A 134 1.94 25.48 6.91
N ALA A 135 1.74 24.29 6.34
CA ALA A 135 2.14 23.93 4.99
C ALA A 135 0.99 24.19 4.02
N SER A 136 1.35 24.40 2.76
CA SER A 136 0.36 24.55 1.70
C SER A 136 -0.45 23.25 1.50
N LEU A 137 -1.67 23.36 0.99
CA LEU A 137 -2.51 22.19 0.71
C LEU A 137 -1.81 21.20 -0.24
N PHE A 138 -1.07 21.70 -1.23
CA PHE A 138 -0.30 20.85 -2.14
C PHE A 138 0.84 20.12 -1.44
N GLN A 139 1.57 20.79 -0.54
CA GLN A 139 2.62 20.15 0.25
C GLN A 139 2.05 19.06 1.15
N ASN A 140 0.90 19.29 1.78
CA ASN A 140 0.23 18.27 2.59
C ASN A 140 -0.20 17.08 1.74
N LEU A 141 -0.85 17.28 0.58
CA LEU A 141 -1.19 16.20 -0.37
C LEU A 141 0.06 15.39 -0.78
N PHE A 142 1.14 16.07 -1.15
CA PHE A 142 2.37 15.41 -1.55
C PHE A 142 2.99 14.60 -0.41
N THR A 143 3.04 15.18 0.79
CA THR A 143 3.61 14.51 1.96
C THR A 143 2.74 13.33 2.39
N ASN A 144 1.42 13.48 2.37
CA ASN A 144 0.48 12.40 2.66
C ASN A 144 0.64 11.25 1.66
N THR A 145 0.84 11.55 0.37
CA THR A 145 1.15 10.54 -0.65
C THR A 145 2.44 9.77 -0.33
N LEU A 146 3.48 10.45 0.16
CA LEU A 146 4.74 9.79 0.56
C LEU A 146 4.56 8.92 1.81
N VAL A 147 3.76 9.39 2.77
CA VAL A 147 3.44 8.63 3.98
C VAL A 147 2.60 7.40 3.65
N ASP A 148 1.59 7.54 2.79
CA ASP A 148 0.78 6.42 2.30
C ASP A 148 1.62 5.42 1.52
N PHE A 149 2.52 5.89 0.65
CA PHE A 149 3.48 5.03 -0.05
C PHE A 149 4.37 4.24 0.92
N LEU A 150 4.83 4.83 2.03
CA LEU A 150 5.56 4.06 3.04
C LEU A 150 4.66 3.01 3.72
N GLY A 151 3.38 3.33 3.95
CA GLY A 151 2.37 2.40 4.47
C GLY A 151 2.01 1.28 3.49
N SER A 152 1.99 1.54 2.19
CA SER A 152 1.72 0.52 1.18
C SER A 152 2.86 -0.51 1.10
N LEU A 153 4.12 -0.13 1.36
CA LEU A 153 5.26 -1.04 1.33
C LEU A 153 5.17 -2.15 2.40
N ILE A 154 4.75 -1.84 3.62
CA ILE A 154 4.55 -2.87 4.67
C ILE A 154 3.40 -3.82 4.28
N ILE A 155 2.36 -3.29 3.64
CA ILE A 155 1.21 -4.08 3.17
C ILE A 155 1.65 -4.99 2.03
N VAL A 156 2.30 -4.45 0.99
CA VAL A 156 2.78 -5.23 -0.17
C VAL A 156 3.74 -6.32 0.29
N SER A 157 4.70 -6.02 1.17
CA SER A 157 5.66 -7.01 1.67
C SER A 157 5.00 -8.10 2.52
N SER A 158 4.02 -7.76 3.37
CA SER A 158 3.26 -8.75 4.15
C SER A 158 2.40 -9.65 3.26
N VAL A 159 1.74 -9.10 2.24
CA VAL A 159 0.98 -9.87 1.24
C VAL A 159 1.92 -10.76 0.44
N PHE A 160 3.08 -10.26 0.04
CA PHE A 160 4.08 -11.04 -0.70
C PHE A 160 4.56 -12.23 0.13
N MET A 161 4.77 -12.03 1.45
CA MET A 161 5.07 -13.09 2.40
C MET A 161 3.96 -14.14 2.46
N MET A 162 2.71 -13.72 2.61
CA MET A 162 1.56 -14.62 2.65
C MET A 162 1.37 -15.37 1.32
N ALA A 163 1.48 -14.71 0.18
CA ALA A 163 1.39 -15.32 -1.14
C ALA A 163 2.53 -16.32 -1.40
N SER A 164 3.72 -16.06 -0.84
CA SER A 164 4.82 -17.01 -0.86
C SER A 164 4.52 -18.25 -0.03
N LEU A 165 3.80 -18.12 1.10
CA LEU A 165 3.41 -19.24 1.96
C LEU A 165 2.23 -20.05 1.39
N MET A 166 1.23 -19.40 0.81
CA MET A 166 -0.03 -20.00 0.38
C MET A 166 0.03 -20.56 -1.05
N ASN A 167 -0.74 -21.62 -1.34
CA ASN A 167 -0.83 -22.20 -2.69
C ASN A 167 -1.99 -21.64 -3.53
N SER A 168 -2.85 -20.81 -2.92
CA SER A 168 -3.99 -20.18 -3.58
C SER A 168 -3.90 -18.67 -3.49
N SER A 169 -4.06 -18.02 -4.65
CA SER A 169 -4.12 -16.56 -4.75
C SER A 169 -5.29 -15.99 -3.96
N ALA A 170 -6.45 -16.64 -3.96
CA ALA A 170 -7.63 -16.19 -3.23
C ALA A 170 -7.39 -16.11 -1.71
N ILE A 171 -6.68 -17.09 -1.12
CA ILE A 171 -6.35 -17.09 0.30
C ILE A 171 -5.40 -15.95 0.65
N ALA A 172 -4.36 -15.73 -0.17
CA ALA A 172 -3.43 -14.64 0.03
C ALA A 172 -4.10 -13.25 -0.06
N ILE A 173 -5.04 -13.08 -1.00
CA ILE A 173 -5.86 -11.87 -1.12
C ILE A 173 -6.72 -11.67 0.13
N ALA A 174 -7.45 -12.70 0.57
CA ALA A 174 -8.33 -12.61 1.74
C ALA A 174 -7.56 -12.22 3.01
N VAL A 175 -6.37 -12.81 3.23
CA VAL A 175 -5.50 -12.47 4.36
C VAL A 175 -5.00 -11.03 4.25
N GLY A 176 -4.59 -10.58 3.05
CA GLY A 176 -4.14 -9.21 2.82
C GLY A 176 -5.22 -8.17 3.09
N ILE A 177 -6.45 -8.42 2.63
CA ILE A 177 -7.60 -7.55 2.90
C ILE A 177 -7.89 -7.53 4.41
N GLY A 178 -7.93 -8.70 5.05
CA GLY A 178 -8.11 -8.80 6.50
C GLY A 178 -7.05 -8.04 7.29
N PHE A 179 -5.78 -8.07 6.82
CA PHE A 179 -4.67 -7.36 7.45
C PHE A 179 -4.93 -5.85 7.57
N ILE A 180 -5.52 -5.23 6.55
CA ILE A 180 -5.79 -3.78 6.55
C ILE A 180 -7.03 -3.44 7.36
N PHE A 181 -8.16 -4.07 7.04
CA PHE A 181 -9.44 -3.68 7.64
C PHE A 181 -9.55 -4.06 9.12
N ILE A 182 -8.84 -5.10 9.55
CA ILE A 182 -8.87 -5.58 10.94
C ILE A 182 -7.61 -5.14 11.70
N GLY A 183 -6.48 -4.93 11.00
CA GLY A 183 -5.17 -4.72 11.62
C GLY A 183 -5.14 -3.54 12.59
N GLU A 184 -5.56 -2.36 12.16
CA GLU A 184 -5.54 -1.16 13.01
C GLU A 184 -6.35 -1.36 14.31
N GLY A 185 -7.57 -1.88 14.19
CA GLY A 185 -8.43 -2.18 15.33
C GLY A 185 -7.85 -3.26 16.26
N LEU A 186 -7.26 -4.31 15.68
CA LEU A 186 -6.59 -5.36 16.43
C LEU A 186 -5.38 -4.81 17.20
N SER A 187 -4.57 -3.95 16.58
CA SER A 187 -3.46 -3.28 17.26
C SER A 187 -3.95 -2.46 18.43
N SER A 188 -4.94 -1.60 18.21
CA SER A 188 -5.51 -0.74 19.25
C SER A 188 -6.02 -1.55 20.44
N ALA A 189 -6.72 -2.66 20.18
CA ALA A 189 -7.22 -3.56 21.23
C ALA A 189 -6.09 -4.29 21.99
N LEU A 190 -5.05 -4.74 21.29
CA LEU A 190 -3.89 -5.39 21.91
C LEU A 190 -3.12 -4.42 22.81
N ILE A 191 -2.93 -3.19 22.32
CA ILE A 191 -2.23 -2.14 23.06
C ILE A 191 -3.04 -1.77 24.31
N SER A 192 -4.34 -1.48 24.18
CA SER A 192 -5.17 -1.11 25.33
C SER A 192 -5.20 -2.20 26.41
N ALA A 193 -5.21 -3.47 26.02
CA ALA A 193 -5.24 -4.60 26.95
C ALA A 193 -3.90 -4.87 27.65
N LEU A 194 -2.76 -4.70 26.95
CA LEU A 194 -1.47 -5.24 27.40
C LEU A 194 -0.38 -4.20 27.61
N ILE A 195 -0.55 -2.94 27.21
CA ILE A 195 0.53 -1.93 27.27
C ILE A 195 1.15 -1.76 28.65
N LYS A 196 0.36 -1.90 29.72
CA LYS A 196 0.85 -1.83 31.11
C LYS A 196 1.77 -2.99 31.48
N LYS A 197 1.57 -4.18 30.90
CA LYS A 197 2.35 -5.40 31.19
C LYS A 197 3.50 -5.61 30.22
N ILE A 198 3.29 -5.28 28.94
CA ILE A 198 4.24 -5.50 27.85
C ILE A 198 4.36 -4.19 27.06
N PRO A 199 5.22 -3.24 27.49
CA PRO A 199 5.38 -1.96 26.81
C PRO A 199 5.82 -2.06 25.35
N LEU A 200 6.44 -3.19 24.96
CA LEU A 200 6.86 -3.49 23.60
C LEU A 200 5.69 -3.79 22.65
N ILE A 201 4.47 -4.05 23.15
CA ILE A 201 3.30 -4.40 22.32
C ILE A 201 2.92 -3.29 21.33
N LYS A 202 3.24 -2.03 21.67
CA LYS A 202 3.02 -0.88 20.79
C LYS A 202 3.80 -0.96 19.48
N TRP A 203 4.89 -1.73 19.45
CA TRP A 203 5.69 -1.92 18.24
C TRP A 203 5.15 -3.02 17.34
N ASN A 204 3.94 -3.54 17.53
CA ASN A 204 3.39 -4.57 16.64
C ASN A 204 3.21 -4.05 15.19
N PRO A 205 3.30 -4.93 14.17
CA PRO A 205 3.25 -4.51 12.76
C PRO A 205 1.90 -3.90 12.35
N PHE A 206 0.80 -4.26 13.01
CA PHE A 206 -0.51 -3.69 12.71
C PHE A 206 -0.63 -2.24 13.19
N ASN A 207 0.10 -1.86 14.24
CA ASN A 207 0.14 -0.46 14.69
C ASN A 207 0.75 0.46 13.64
N MET A 208 1.65 -0.08 12.81
CA MET A 208 2.36 0.65 11.76
C MET A 208 1.43 1.10 10.62
N LEU A 209 0.27 0.45 10.47
CA LEU A 209 -0.76 0.83 9.49
C LEU A 209 -1.34 2.24 9.78
N ASN A 210 -1.32 2.68 11.03
CA ASN A 210 -1.83 3.99 11.42
C ASN A 210 -0.94 5.17 10.99
N ILE A 211 0.14 4.95 10.23
CA ILE A 211 1.10 6.00 9.86
C ILE A 211 0.45 7.18 9.12
N ALA A 212 -0.46 6.90 8.17
CA ALA A 212 -1.19 7.92 7.42
C ALA A 212 -2.29 8.60 8.26
N ASN A 213 -2.99 7.81 9.08
CA ASN A 213 -4.01 8.32 10.01
C ASN A 213 -3.41 9.30 11.02
N GLN A 214 -2.25 8.96 11.60
CA GLN A 214 -1.56 9.80 12.57
C GLN A 214 -0.89 11.02 11.93
N TRP A 215 -0.49 10.92 10.66
CA TRP A 215 -0.05 12.08 9.90
C TRP A 215 -1.18 13.09 9.68
N SER A 216 -2.37 12.60 9.34
CA SER A 216 -3.53 13.48 9.08
C SER A 216 -4.14 14.01 10.38
N ASN A 217 -4.07 13.23 11.46
CA ASN A 217 -4.60 13.60 12.78
C ASN A 217 -3.64 13.21 13.92
N PRO A 218 -2.94 14.18 14.54
CA PRO A 218 -2.03 13.96 15.66
C PRO A 218 -2.64 13.22 16.87
N ASP A 219 -3.96 13.29 17.06
CA ASP A 219 -4.63 12.66 18.21
C ASP A 219 -4.50 11.13 18.21
N TYR A 220 -4.21 10.53 17.06
CA TYR A 220 -3.91 9.09 16.94
C TYR A 220 -2.68 8.67 17.76
N PHE A 221 -1.83 9.60 18.20
CA PHE A 221 -0.77 9.30 19.17
C PHE A 221 -1.29 8.61 20.44
N SER A 222 -2.51 8.96 20.87
CA SER A 222 -3.17 8.34 22.03
C SER A 222 -3.51 6.86 21.79
N THR A 223 -3.73 6.46 20.54
CA THR A 223 -4.01 5.08 20.14
C THR A 223 -2.73 4.30 19.86
N THR A 224 -1.77 4.91 19.15
CA THR A 224 -0.55 4.21 18.70
C THR A 224 0.53 4.15 19.79
N HIS A 225 0.55 5.12 20.71
CA HIS A 225 1.62 5.31 21.70
C HIS A 225 3.04 5.39 21.11
N LEU A 226 3.14 5.75 19.82
CA LEU A 226 4.38 5.90 19.08
C LEU A 226 4.41 7.26 18.39
N THR A 227 5.57 7.91 18.41
CA THR A 227 5.75 9.17 17.67
C THR A 227 5.74 8.90 16.16
N GLN A 228 5.50 9.94 15.35
CA GLN A 228 5.48 9.79 13.89
C GLN A 228 6.80 9.20 13.35
N THR A 229 7.94 9.65 13.86
CA THR A 229 9.26 9.11 13.49
C THR A 229 9.41 7.64 13.88
N GLN A 230 8.86 7.22 15.02
CA GLN A 230 8.88 5.82 15.44
C GLN A 230 8.02 4.95 14.51
N LEU A 231 6.87 5.44 14.06
CA LEU A 231 6.03 4.74 13.08
C LEU A 231 6.70 4.63 11.71
N ILE A 232 7.38 5.68 11.24
CA ILE A 232 8.16 5.64 9.99
C ILE A 232 9.26 4.57 10.08
N ASN A 233 10.06 4.62 11.15
CA ASN A 233 11.14 3.65 11.36
C ASN A 233 10.60 2.21 11.51
N GLY A 234 9.47 2.06 12.20
CA GLY A 234 8.79 0.77 12.35
C GLY A 234 8.29 0.22 11.00
N ASN A 235 7.68 1.05 10.16
CA ASN A 235 7.25 0.66 8.81
C ASN A 235 8.43 0.15 7.96
N ILE A 236 9.54 0.88 7.95
CA ILE A 236 10.75 0.48 7.21
C ILE A 236 11.29 -0.85 7.75
N LEU A 237 11.41 -0.98 9.07
CA LEU A 237 11.92 -2.20 9.72
C LEU A 237 11.05 -3.41 9.40
N TYR A 238 9.73 -3.31 9.58
CA TYR A 238 8.82 -4.41 9.32
C TYR A 238 8.73 -4.77 7.84
N THR A 239 8.80 -3.77 6.95
CA THR A 239 8.90 -4.03 5.51
C THR A 239 10.11 -4.89 5.19
N LEU A 240 11.29 -4.55 5.72
CA LEU A 240 12.50 -5.35 5.53
C LEU A 240 12.35 -6.77 6.12
N ILE A 241 11.78 -6.90 7.32
CA ILE A 241 11.52 -8.20 7.95
C ILE A 241 10.62 -9.06 7.07
N PHE A 242 9.50 -8.51 6.58
CA PHE A 242 8.57 -9.23 5.72
C PHE A 242 9.19 -9.62 4.38
N ILE A 243 10.02 -8.76 3.78
CA ILE A 243 10.77 -9.08 2.55
C ILE A 243 11.77 -10.23 2.76
N VAL A 244 12.46 -10.26 3.90
CA VAL A 244 13.39 -11.36 4.22
C VAL A 244 12.61 -12.66 4.45
N MET A 245 11.53 -12.60 5.23
CA MET A 245 10.68 -13.75 5.53
C MET A 245 10.01 -14.33 4.29
N SER A 246 9.45 -13.48 3.42
CA SER A 246 8.85 -13.88 2.16
C SER A 246 9.86 -14.58 1.26
N PHE A 247 11.09 -14.08 1.16
CA PHE A 247 12.15 -14.74 0.39
C PHE A 247 12.48 -16.13 0.96
N LEU A 248 12.58 -16.27 2.29
CA LEU A 248 12.83 -17.56 2.93
C LEU A 248 11.72 -18.58 2.62
N PHE A 249 10.45 -18.16 2.65
CA PHE A 249 9.32 -19.01 2.27
C PHE A 249 9.33 -19.35 0.78
N PHE A 250 9.54 -18.36 -0.09
CA PHE A 250 9.64 -18.55 -1.53
C PHE A 250 10.75 -19.55 -1.91
N ARG A 251 11.91 -19.44 -1.26
CA ARG A 251 13.05 -20.35 -1.50
C ARG A 251 12.75 -21.78 -1.06
N LYS A 252 12.11 -21.96 0.11
CA LYS A 252 11.81 -23.29 0.68
C LYS A 252 10.60 -23.98 0.04
N LYS A 253 9.76 -23.23 -0.67
CA LYS A 253 8.55 -23.78 -1.28
C LYS A 253 8.90 -24.87 -2.29
N ARG A 254 8.25 -26.03 -2.12
CA ARG A 254 8.35 -27.15 -3.06
C ARG A 254 7.65 -26.76 -4.35
N VAL A 255 8.26 -27.15 -5.46
CA VAL A 255 7.86 -26.79 -6.82
C VAL A 255 7.49 -28.06 -7.55
#